data_AF-A0A1D6KFI0-F1
#
_entry.id   AF-A0A1D6KFI0-F1
#
_cell.length_a   1.000
_cell.length_b   1.000
_cell.length_c   1.000
_cell.angle_alpha   90.00
_cell.angle_beta   90.00
_cell.angle_gamma   90.00
#
_symmetry.space_group_name_H-M   'P 1'
#
loop_
_entity.id
_entity.type
_entity.pdbx_description
1 polymer ?
#
loop_
_entity_poly.entity_id
_entity_poly.type
_entity_poly.pdbx_seq_one_letter_code
_entity_poly.pdbx_strand_id
1 'polypeptide(L)'
;MAGGGAGDDDVVVVSCGGRGGGDPGAYAAVLKRKLDLYCAAVAKSMEAKSQEHSLGYPNSQASDASQLISQASFDGDIDGASLVTNSNVIEDDDFQGKPTNSGTSKELSDDDGDLEENTDPANAKKMRRMVSNRESARRSRKRKQAHLTDLESQVSRLTSENASLLKRLADMTQKYKDASVDNKNLTVDVETMRRKVRSS
;
A
#
# COMPACT_ATOMS: atom_id res chain seq x y z
N MET A 1 31.21 26.83 60.27
CA MET A 1 30.77 25.81 61.24
C MET A 1 29.29 25.59 60.99
N ALA A 2 28.89 24.54 60.27
CA ALA A 2 28.79 23.13 60.67
C ALA A 2 27.43 22.78 61.34
N GLY A 3 26.71 21.86 60.69
CA GLY A 3 25.64 21.00 61.25
C GLY A 3 24.25 21.63 61.34
N GLY A 4 23.13 20.97 61.02
CA GLY A 4 22.87 19.54 60.79
C GLY A 4 21.67 19.07 61.62
N GLY A 5 20.79 18.24 61.04
CA GLY A 5 19.71 17.51 61.71
C GLY A 5 18.31 17.94 61.27
N ALA A 6 17.61 17.12 60.47
CA ALA A 6 16.68 16.07 60.92
C ALA A 6 15.42 16.70 61.54
N GLY A 7 14.23 16.61 60.94
CA GLY A 7 13.61 15.43 60.38
C GLY A 7 12.37 15.21 61.23
N ASP A 8 11.24 15.70 60.77
CA ASP A 8 9.93 15.28 61.29
C ASP A 8 9.13 14.81 60.09
N ASP A 9 9.04 13.49 60.00
CA ASP A 9 8.14 12.75 59.17
C ASP A 9 6.70 13.17 59.49
N ASP A 10 6.13 14.07 58.69
CA ASP A 10 4.68 14.10 58.54
C ASP A 10 4.28 12.84 57.74
N VAL A 11 4.24 11.73 58.47
CA VAL A 11 3.48 10.54 58.11
C VAL A 11 2.06 11.04 57.90
N VAL A 12 1.72 11.35 56.65
CA VAL A 12 0.33 11.42 56.23
C VAL A 12 -0.20 10.01 56.39
N VAL A 13 -0.77 9.75 57.56
CA VAL A 13 -1.52 8.56 57.91
C VAL A 13 -2.60 8.43 56.84
N VAL A 14 -2.36 7.54 55.88
CA VAL A 14 -3.39 7.09 54.95
C VAL A 14 -4.32 6.23 55.79
N SER A 15 -5.32 6.89 56.37
CA SER A 15 -6.45 6.24 57.02
C SER A 15 -7.22 5.47 55.93
N CYS A 16 -6.87 4.20 55.75
CA CYS A 16 -7.64 3.24 54.96
C CYS A 16 -8.87 2.82 55.77
N GLY A 17 -9.79 3.77 55.98
CA GLY A 17 -11.14 3.51 56.46
C GLY A 17 -11.97 2.92 55.32
N GLY A 18 -11.91 1.59 55.16
CA GLY A 18 -12.79 0.87 54.26
C GLY A 18 -14.23 0.89 54.76
N ARG A 19 -15.12 1.56 54.01
CA ARG A 19 -16.56 1.26 53.98
C ARG A 19 -17.04 1.35 52.52
N GLY A 20 -17.65 0.25 52.07
CA GLY A 20 -18.06 0.03 50.69
C GLY A 20 -19.04 1.06 50.15
N GLY A 21 -18.92 1.30 48.85
CA GLY A 21 -19.69 2.26 48.07
C GLY A 21 -18.77 3.21 47.30
N GLY A 22 -17.88 2.66 46.45
CA GLY A 22 -16.97 3.48 45.66
C GLY A 22 -17.75 4.28 44.63
N ASP A 23 -17.99 5.56 44.91
CA ASP A 23 -18.45 6.52 43.92
C ASP A 23 -17.50 6.46 42.71
N PRO A 24 -17.99 6.18 41.48
CA PRO A 24 -17.17 6.23 40.27
C PRO A 24 -16.41 7.55 40.12
N GLY A 25 -16.97 8.65 40.64
CA GLY A 25 -16.32 9.96 40.70
C GLY A 25 -15.05 9.98 41.57
N ALA A 26 -15.05 9.26 42.70
CA ALA A 26 -13.89 9.18 43.59
C ALA A 26 -12.73 8.42 42.95
N TYR A 27 -13.00 7.34 42.22
CA TYR A 27 -11.96 6.62 41.47
C TYR A 27 -11.40 7.48 40.33
N ALA A 28 -12.26 8.19 39.60
CA ALA A 28 -11.83 9.13 38.56
C ALA A 28 -10.97 10.26 39.13
N ALA A 29 -11.30 10.78 40.32
CA ALA A 29 -10.51 11.80 41.01
C ALA A 29 -9.12 11.29 41.43
N VAL A 30 -9.04 10.05 41.93
CA VAL A 30 -7.75 9.41 42.26
C VAL A 30 -6.90 9.23 41.01
N LEU A 31 -7.49 8.76 39.91
CA LEU A 31 -6.77 8.58 38.63
C LEU A 31 -6.29 9.92 38.08
N LYS A 32 -7.14 10.95 38.12
CA LYS A 32 -6.80 12.31 37.68
C LYS A 32 -5.66 12.89 38.50
N ARG A 33 -5.72 12.79 39.84
CA ARG A 33 -4.65 13.25 40.73
C ARG A 33 -3.32 12.53 40.45
N LYS A 34 -3.38 11.22 40.18
CA LYS A 34 -2.18 10.43 39.84
C LYS A 34 -1.59 10.86 38.50
N LEU A 35 -2.43 11.13 37.50
CA LEU A 35 -2.00 11.64 36.19
C LEU A 35 -1.36 13.03 36.31
N ASP A 36 -2.02 13.96 37.01
CA ASP A 36 -1.54 15.33 37.22
C ASP A 36 -0.16 15.33 37.92
N LEU A 37 0.05 14.42 38.87
CA LEU A 37 1.34 14.23 39.55
C LEU A 37 2.46 13.78 38.60
N TYR A 38 2.18 12.80 37.73
CA TYR A 38 3.17 12.34 36.74
C TYR A 38 3.49 13.43 35.72
N CYS A 39 2.49 14.15 35.22
CA CYS A 39 2.68 15.27 34.30
C CYS A 39 3.57 16.36 34.93
N ALA A 40 3.32 16.72 36.19
CA ALA A 40 4.14 17.69 36.91
C ALA A 40 5.59 17.20 37.13
N ALA A 41 5.80 15.92 37.43
CA ALA A 41 7.14 15.36 37.57
C ALA A 41 7.93 15.38 36.26
N VAL A 42 7.27 15.06 35.13
CA VAL A 42 7.89 15.13 33.80
C VAL A 42 8.26 16.56 33.44
N ALA A 43 7.37 17.53 33.66
CA ALA A 43 7.66 18.94 33.41
C ALA A 43 8.90 19.42 34.19
N LYS A 44 8.99 19.10 35.49
CA LYS A 44 10.18 19.42 36.31
C LYS A 44 11.46 18.75 35.81
N SER A 45 11.38 17.53 35.28
CA SER A 45 12.53 16.83 34.70
C SER A 45 12.98 17.43 33.35
N MET A 46 12.05 18.02 32.58
CA MET A 46 12.36 18.72 31.33
C MET A 46 12.98 20.10 31.59
N GLU A 47 12.52 20.80 32.63
CA GLU A 47 13.15 22.04 33.10
C GLU A 47 14.58 21.78 33.61
N ALA A 48 14.79 20.72 34.40
CA ALA A 48 16.12 20.32 34.87
C ALA A 48 17.08 19.89 33.73
N LYS A 49 16.54 19.45 32.57
CA LYS A 49 17.34 19.15 31.37
C LYS A 49 17.70 20.37 30.53
N SER A 50 17.06 21.52 30.77
CA SER A 50 17.28 22.75 29.99
C SER A 50 18.30 23.70 30.63
N GLN A 51 18.88 23.33 31.78
CA GLN A 51 19.88 24.15 32.49
C GLN A 51 21.33 23.65 32.33
N GLU A 52 21.58 22.61 31.52
CA GLU A 52 22.91 22.05 31.22
C GLU A 52 23.06 21.70 29.72
N HIS A 53 22.65 22.61 28.83
CA HIS A 53 23.11 22.62 27.44
C HIS A 53 23.02 24.05 26.88
N SER A 54 23.86 24.92 27.46
CA SER A 54 24.37 26.07 26.70
C SER A 54 25.36 25.53 25.66
N LEU A 55 25.36 26.15 24.49
CA LEU A 55 26.24 25.97 23.32
C LEU A 55 25.70 25.08 22.18
N GLY A 56 25.21 25.74 21.12
CA GLY A 56 25.24 25.19 19.74
C GLY A 56 23.97 25.33 18.90
N TYR A 57 23.76 26.49 18.25
CA TYR A 57 22.91 26.68 17.06
C TYR A 57 23.59 26.09 15.78
N PRO A 58 23.00 26.09 14.54
CA PRO A 58 21.64 26.48 14.12
C PRO A 58 20.91 25.55 13.08
N ASN A 59 19.59 25.73 12.99
CA ASN A 59 18.74 26.07 11.81
C ASN A 59 18.84 25.32 10.46
N SER A 60 17.69 24.83 9.96
CA SER A 60 17.24 24.84 8.55
C SER A 60 15.72 24.55 8.55
N GLN A 61 14.85 25.57 8.51
CA GLN A 61 14.14 26.10 7.32
C GLN A 61 13.27 25.01 6.64
N ALA A 62 11.96 24.93 6.90
CA ALA A 62 10.85 25.57 6.14
C ALA A 62 10.88 25.19 4.64
N SER A 63 9.83 24.73 3.97
CA SER A 63 8.39 25.05 3.98
C SER A 63 7.61 23.89 3.31
N ASP A 64 6.45 23.48 3.81
CA ASP A 64 5.10 23.86 3.37
C ASP A 64 4.84 23.74 1.85
N ALA A 65 4.03 22.74 1.46
CA ALA A 65 3.62 22.48 0.09
C ALA A 65 2.10 22.61 0.01
N SER A 66 1.65 23.74 -0.55
CA SER A 66 0.28 23.95 -0.98
C SER A 66 0.26 24.53 -2.39
N GLN A 67 -0.68 24.02 -3.19
CA GLN A 67 -1.21 24.56 -4.45
C GLN A 67 -0.38 24.29 -5.71
N LEU A 68 -1.01 23.66 -6.72
CA LEU A 68 -1.62 24.40 -7.83
C LEU A 68 -2.49 23.49 -8.72
N ILE A 69 -3.68 24.01 -9.01
CA ILE A 69 -4.60 23.59 -10.08
C ILE A 69 -4.24 24.41 -11.32
N SER A 70 -4.31 23.82 -12.52
CA SER A 70 -4.91 24.34 -13.79
C SER A 70 -4.57 23.34 -14.91
N GLN A 71 -5.53 22.67 -15.57
CA GLN A 71 -6.50 23.13 -16.57
C GLN A 71 -5.82 23.56 -17.90
N ALA A 72 -6.01 22.76 -18.95
CA ALA A 72 -5.90 23.18 -20.34
C ALA A 72 -6.85 22.36 -21.21
N SER A 73 -7.78 23.06 -21.86
CA SER A 73 -8.58 22.59 -22.99
C SER A 73 -7.74 22.68 -24.27
N PHE A 74 -7.93 21.77 -25.22
CA PHE A 74 -7.48 21.96 -26.59
C PHE A 74 -8.50 21.35 -27.56
N ASP A 75 -9.21 22.24 -28.27
CA ASP A 75 -9.92 21.95 -29.51
C ASP A 75 -8.93 22.08 -30.68
N GLY A 76 -8.95 21.12 -31.61
CA GLY A 76 -8.18 21.20 -32.85
C GLY A 76 -8.30 19.93 -33.69
N ASP A 77 -9.16 19.98 -34.71
CA ASP A 77 -9.09 19.10 -35.89
C ASP A 77 -7.78 19.36 -36.65
N ILE A 78 -7.03 18.31 -36.98
CA ILE A 78 -6.11 18.24 -38.14
C ILE A 78 -5.85 16.77 -38.50
N ASP A 79 -5.98 16.51 -39.80
CA ASP A 79 -5.68 15.28 -40.51
C ASP A 79 -4.23 14.79 -40.35
N GLY A 80 -4.05 13.48 -40.46
CA GLY A 80 -2.81 12.89 -40.98
C GLY A 80 -1.86 12.29 -39.94
N ALA A 81 -1.83 10.95 -39.92
CA ALA A 81 -0.68 10.10 -39.61
C ALA A 81 0.37 10.67 -38.62
N SER A 82 0.12 10.49 -37.32
CA SER A 82 1.19 10.50 -36.32
C SER A 82 1.17 9.19 -35.54
N LEU A 83 2.13 8.35 -35.89
CA LEU A 83 2.62 7.18 -35.16
C LEU A 83 2.74 7.50 -33.66
N VAL A 84 1.85 6.95 -32.83
CA VAL A 84 2.13 6.84 -31.39
C VAL A 84 2.90 5.53 -31.21
N THR A 85 4.21 5.63 -31.39
CA THR A 85 5.16 4.66 -30.84
C THR A 85 5.02 4.69 -29.33
N ASN A 86 4.30 3.73 -28.76
CA ASN A 86 4.56 3.30 -27.39
C ASN A 86 5.87 2.51 -27.38
N SER A 87 6.98 3.22 -27.50
CA SER A 87 8.31 2.69 -27.26
C SER A 87 8.62 2.85 -25.78
N ASN A 88 8.17 1.90 -24.98
CA ASN A 88 8.86 1.60 -23.72
C ASN A 88 9.99 0.62 -24.05
N VAL A 89 11.02 1.14 -24.71
CA VAL A 89 12.34 0.51 -24.75
C VAL A 89 13.01 0.94 -23.45
N ILE A 90 13.10 0.01 -22.49
CA ILE A 90 13.99 0.18 -21.35
C ILE A 90 15.33 -0.37 -21.83
N GLU A 91 16.23 0.53 -22.20
CA GLU A 91 17.64 0.22 -22.37
C GLU A 91 18.23 -0.08 -20.99
N ASP A 92 18.98 -1.18 -20.92
CA ASP A 92 19.84 -1.55 -19.80
C ASP A 92 20.90 -0.47 -19.60
N ASP A 93 20.87 0.20 -18.44
CA ASP A 93 22.02 0.92 -17.91
C ASP A 93 22.28 0.46 -16.47
N ASP A 94 23.51 -0.02 -16.28
CA ASP A 94 24.07 -0.59 -15.07
C ASP A 94 23.88 0.31 -13.84
N PHE A 95 23.00 -0.08 -12.92
CA PHE A 95 23.06 0.39 -11.55
C PHE A 95 23.05 -0.79 -10.59
N GLN A 96 24.20 -1.03 -9.95
CA GLN A 96 24.41 -2.01 -8.90
C GLN A 96 23.52 -1.70 -7.68
N GLY A 97 22.25 -2.10 -7.75
CA GLY A 97 21.32 -2.17 -6.62
C GLY A 97 20.83 -3.60 -6.54
N LYS A 98 21.50 -4.42 -5.71
CA LYS A 98 21.18 -5.83 -5.43
C LYS A 98 19.68 -6.14 -5.54
N PRO A 99 19.23 -6.90 -6.56
CA PRO A 99 17.91 -7.50 -6.50
C PRO A 99 18.01 -8.66 -5.50
N THR A 100 17.34 -8.54 -4.36
CA THR A 100 17.03 -9.71 -3.52
C THR A 100 15.97 -10.53 -4.24
N ASN A 101 16.39 -11.16 -5.33
CA ASN A 101 15.95 -12.48 -5.72
C ASN A 101 16.10 -13.38 -4.48
N SER A 102 14.97 -13.65 -3.85
CA SER A 102 14.79 -14.85 -3.04
C SER A 102 13.34 -15.27 -3.19
N GLY A 103 13.05 -15.83 -4.37
CA GLY A 103 12.28 -17.07 -4.39
C GLY A 103 13.08 -18.13 -3.65
N THR A 104 13.10 -18.05 -2.32
CA THR A 104 13.52 -19.14 -1.46
C THR A 104 12.26 -19.60 -0.77
N SER A 105 11.88 -20.83 -1.12
CA SER A 105 10.93 -21.67 -0.44
C SER A 105 11.29 -21.73 1.04
N LYS A 106 10.86 -20.74 1.80
CA LYS A 106 10.68 -20.88 3.23
C LYS A 106 9.19 -21.11 3.38
N GLU A 107 8.79 -22.37 3.21
CA GLU A 107 7.84 -22.96 4.15
C GLU A 107 8.40 -22.57 5.51
N LEU A 108 7.92 -21.43 6.03
CA LEU A 108 8.20 -21.03 7.39
C LEU A 108 7.66 -22.21 8.17
N SER A 109 8.59 -22.99 8.71
CA SER A 109 8.33 -24.07 9.63
C SER A 109 7.12 -23.65 10.42
N ASP A 110 6.05 -24.46 10.32
CA ASP A 110 5.02 -24.52 11.33
C ASP A 110 5.77 -24.98 12.60
N ASP A 111 6.56 -24.07 13.17
CA ASP A 111 7.03 -24.12 14.53
C ASP A 111 5.74 -23.90 15.31
N ASP A 112 5.06 -25.02 15.51
CA ASP A 112 4.07 -25.27 16.53
C ASP A 112 4.81 -25.19 17.86
N GLY A 113 5.34 -24.00 18.15
CA GLY A 113 5.95 -23.69 19.43
C GLY A 113 4.94 -24.08 20.47
N ASP A 114 5.31 -25.10 21.23
CA ASP A 114 4.45 -25.80 22.17
C ASP A 114 3.75 -24.77 23.03
N LEU A 115 2.45 -24.69 22.82
CA LEU A 115 1.57 -23.79 23.53
C LEU A 115 1.33 -24.44 24.88
N GLU A 116 2.37 -24.35 25.72
CA GLU A 116 2.45 -24.85 27.10
C GLU A 116 1.07 -24.79 27.76
N GLU A 117 0.54 -25.97 28.07
CA GLU A 117 -0.77 -26.18 28.68
C GLU A 117 -0.80 -25.52 30.06
N ASN A 118 -1.02 -24.21 30.06
CA ASN A 118 -1.18 -23.44 31.27
C ASN A 118 -2.53 -23.80 31.88
N THR A 119 -2.47 -24.44 33.04
CA THR A 119 -3.60 -24.87 33.89
C THR A 119 -4.51 -23.73 34.35
N ASP A 120 -4.13 -22.46 34.10
CA ASP A 120 -5.01 -21.30 34.29
C ASP A 120 -6.00 -21.14 33.11
N PRO A 121 -7.33 -21.20 33.36
CA PRO A 121 -8.36 -21.04 32.33
C PRO A 121 -8.27 -19.74 31.53
N ALA A 122 -7.71 -18.67 32.10
CA ALA A 122 -7.50 -17.40 31.39
C ALA A 122 -6.39 -17.52 30.33
N ASN A 123 -5.29 -18.20 30.66
CA ASN A 123 -4.18 -18.45 29.75
C ASN A 123 -4.60 -19.40 28.62
N ALA A 124 -5.33 -20.48 28.92
CA ALA A 124 -5.89 -21.38 27.91
C ALA A 124 -6.83 -20.66 26.92
N LYS A 125 -7.62 -19.69 27.39
CA LYS A 125 -8.46 -18.85 26.50
C LYS A 125 -7.63 -17.94 25.60
N LYS A 126 -6.59 -17.29 26.14
CA LYS A 126 -5.66 -16.47 25.35
C LYS A 126 -4.99 -17.30 24.27
N MET A 127 -4.53 -18.50 24.63
CA MET A 127 -3.89 -19.47 23.74
C MET A 127 -4.78 -19.86 22.55
N ARG A 128 -6.01 -20.28 22.83
CA ARG A 128 -7.01 -20.58 21.78
C ARG A 128 -7.25 -19.40 20.84
N ARG A 129 -7.28 -18.16 21.38
CA ARG A 129 -7.41 -16.94 20.56
C ARG A 129 -6.19 -16.70 19.68
N MET A 130 -4.98 -16.95 20.20
CA MET A 130 -3.74 -16.81 19.42
C MET A 130 -3.72 -17.79 18.24
N VAL A 131 -4.08 -19.06 18.46
CA VAL A 131 -4.17 -20.07 17.41
C VAL A 131 -5.24 -19.71 16.37
N SER A 132 -6.46 -19.38 16.84
CA SER A 132 -7.56 -19.02 15.93
C SER A 132 -7.26 -17.77 15.10
N ASN A 133 -6.65 -16.74 15.71
CA ASN A 133 -6.25 -15.54 14.99
C ASN A 133 -5.16 -15.86 13.96
N ARG A 134 -4.11 -16.59 14.36
CA ARG A 134 -3.04 -17.05 13.45
C ARG A 134 -3.62 -17.79 12.24
N GLU A 135 -4.53 -18.73 12.47
CA GLU A 135 -5.18 -19.49 11.42
C GLU A 135 -6.06 -18.60 10.51
N SER A 136 -6.83 -17.67 11.11
CA SER A 136 -7.68 -16.74 10.36
C SER A 136 -6.86 -15.77 9.50
N ALA A 137 -5.70 -15.31 10.00
CA ALA A 137 -4.76 -14.49 9.25
C ALA A 137 -4.15 -15.27 8.08
N ARG A 138 -3.76 -16.53 8.29
CA ARG A 138 -3.27 -17.44 7.22
C ARG A 138 -4.33 -17.63 6.14
N ARG A 139 -5.58 -17.95 6.52
CA ARG A 139 -6.70 -18.08 5.56
C ARG A 139 -6.95 -16.77 4.81
N SER A 140 -6.91 -15.63 5.48
CA SER A 140 -7.12 -14.32 4.87
C SER A 140 -6.04 -14.01 3.83
N ARG A 141 -4.75 -14.24 4.16
CA ARG A 141 -3.64 -14.10 3.22
C ARG A 141 -3.79 -15.04 2.03
N LYS A 142 -4.12 -16.32 2.26
CA LYS A 142 -4.34 -17.30 1.18
C LYS A 142 -5.47 -16.89 0.24
N ARG A 143 -6.60 -16.39 0.76
CA ARG A 143 -7.71 -15.88 -0.07
C ARG A 143 -7.29 -14.68 -0.92
N LYS A 144 -6.57 -13.72 -0.32
CA LYS A 144 -6.06 -12.55 -1.06
C LYS A 144 -5.07 -12.97 -2.14
N GLN A 145 -4.16 -13.88 -1.84
CA GLN A 145 -3.20 -14.41 -2.82
C GLN A 145 -3.92 -15.10 -3.99
N ALA A 146 -4.91 -15.96 -3.70
CA ALA A 146 -5.70 -16.61 -4.73
C ALA A 146 -6.45 -15.60 -5.62
N HIS A 147 -7.02 -14.54 -5.04
CA HIS A 147 -7.68 -13.48 -5.80
C HIS A 147 -6.71 -12.69 -6.68
N LEU A 148 -5.50 -12.38 -6.19
CA LEU A 148 -4.47 -11.72 -6.99
C LEU A 148 -4.05 -12.60 -8.18
N THR A 149 -3.77 -13.88 -7.94
CA THR A 149 -3.42 -14.83 -8.99
C THR A 149 -4.55 -15.02 -10.02
N ASP A 150 -5.81 -15.03 -9.57
CA ASP A 150 -6.94 -15.09 -10.49
C ASP A 150 -7.03 -13.83 -11.37
N LEU A 151 -6.85 -12.64 -10.80
CA LEU A 151 -6.80 -11.39 -11.58
C LEU A 151 -5.64 -11.37 -12.57
N GLU A 152 -4.45 -11.81 -12.17
CA GLU A 152 -3.28 -11.93 -13.07
C GLU A 152 -3.54 -12.89 -14.23
N SER A 153 -4.20 -14.02 -13.96
CA SER A 153 -4.64 -14.98 -14.97
C SER A 153 -5.67 -14.36 -15.93
N GLN A 154 -6.65 -13.63 -15.40
CA GLN A 154 -7.65 -12.93 -16.21
C GLN A 154 -7.01 -11.88 -17.13
N VAL A 155 -6.08 -11.07 -16.62
CA VAL A 155 -5.33 -10.09 -17.43
C VAL A 155 -4.54 -10.78 -18.53
N SER A 156 -3.82 -11.85 -18.21
CA SER A 156 -3.02 -12.61 -19.18
C SER A 156 -3.90 -13.17 -20.30
N ARG A 157 -5.03 -13.79 -19.92
CA ARG A 157 -6.00 -14.32 -20.88
C ARG A 157 -6.58 -13.23 -21.77
N LEU A 158 -7.11 -12.14 -21.19
CA LEU A 158 -7.69 -11.04 -21.95
C LEU A 158 -6.68 -10.37 -22.88
N THR A 159 -5.43 -10.23 -22.45
CA THR A 159 -4.34 -9.70 -23.28
C THR A 159 -4.09 -10.61 -24.50
N SER A 160 -4.04 -11.93 -24.28
CA SER A 160 -3.88 -12.89 -25.38
C SER A 160 -5.07 -12.92 -26.34
N GLU A 161 -6.30 -12.83 -25.82
CA GLU A 161 -7.52 -12.77 -26.62
C GLU A 161 -7.57 -11.48 -27.45
N ASN A 162 -7.23 -10.33 -26.85
CA ASN A 162 -7.17 -9.05 -27.52
C ASN A 162 -6.16 -9.07 -28.69
N ALA A 163 -4.94 -9.56 -28.44
CA ALA A 163 -3.92 -9.71 -29.49
C ALA A 163 -4.39 -10.61 -30.64
N SER A 164 -5.06 -11.72 -30.33
CA SER A 164 -5.63 -12.64 -31.32
C SER A 164 -6.74 -11.96 -32.15
N LEU A 165 -7.63 -11.20 -31.51
CA LEU A 165 -8.69 -10.46 -32.19
C LEU A 165 -8.14 -9.36 -33.10
N LEU A 166 -7.14 -8.60 -32.64
CA LEU A 166 -6.47 -7.59 -33.46
C LEU A 166 -5.80 -8.21 -34.68
N LYS A 167 -5.14 -9.35 -34.53
CA LYS A 167 -4.56 -10.09 -35.66
C LYS A 167 -5.64 -10.50 -36.67
N ARG A 168 -6.75 -11.08 -36.21
CA ARG A 168 -7.87 -11.45 -37.09
C ARG A 168 -8.48 -10.26 -37.80
N LEU A 169 -8.61 -9.13 -37.11
CA LEU A 169 -9.11 -7.88 -37.69
C LEU A 169 -8.17 -7.38 -38.79
N ALA A 170 -6.86 -7.40 -38.55
CA ALA A 170 -5.86 -7.04 -39.55
C ALA A 170 -5.93 -7.96 -40.77
N ASP A 171 -5.99 -9.28 -40.56
CA ASP A 171 -6.11 -10.27 -41.64
C ASP A 171 -7.38 -10.06 -42.48
N MET A 172 -8.53 -9.79 -41.83
CA MET A 172 -9.79 -9.52 -42.55
C MET A 172 -9.73 -8.19 -43.31
N THR A 173 -9.13 -7.17 -42.71
CA THR A 173 -8.93 -5.87 -43.36
C THR A 173 -8.07 -6.01 -44.61
N GLN A 174 -7.01 -6.82 -44.55
CA GLN A 174 -6.16 -7.08 -45.70
C GLN A 174 -6.92 -7.83 -46.79
N LYS A 175 -7.62 -8.91 -46.45
CA LYS A 175 -8.46 -9.66 -47.42
C LYS A 175 -9.50 -8.78 -48.09
N TYR A 176 -10.11 -7.85 -47.35
CA TYR A 176 -11.05 -6.88 -47.92
C TYR A 176 -10.37 -5.94 -48.92
N LYS A 177 -9.18 -5.43 -48.60
CA LYS A 177 -8.39 -4.59 -49.52
C LYS A 177 -8.03 -5.35 -50.80
N ASP A 178 -7.55 -6.58 -50.65
CA ASP A 178 -7.18 -7.43 -51.79
C ASP A 178 -8.40 -7.69 -52.69
N ALA A 179 -9.53 -8.08 -52.10
CA ALA A 179 -10.78 -8.27 -52.84
C ALA A 179 -11.29 -6.98 -53.52
N SER A 180 -11.09 -5.81 -52.90
CA SER A 180 -11.42 -4.52 -53.51
C SER A 180 -10.56 -4.23 -54.73
N VAL A 181 -9.27 -4.55 -54.68
CA VAL A 181 -8.36 -4.42 -55.82
C VAL A 181 -8.76 -5.38 -56.93
N ASP A 182 -9.00 -6.65 -56.61
CA ASP A 182 -9.44 -7.66 -57.59
C ASP A 182 -10.76 -7.26 -58.26
N ASN A 183 -11.71 -6.71 -57.51
CA ASN A 183 -12.97 -6.22 -58.06
C ASN A 183 -12.77 -5.07 -59.05
N LYS A 184 -11.85 -4.14 -58.75
CA LYS A 184 -11.48 -3.05 -59.69
C LYS A 184 -10.85 -3.61 -60.94
N ASN A 185 -9.93 -4.58 -60.80
CA ASN A 185 -9.27 -5.23 -61.94
C ASN A 185 -10.28 -5.92 -62.85
N LEU A 186 -11.19 -6.73 -62.28
CA LEU A 186 -12.26 -7.39 -63.03
C LEU A 186 -13.17 -6.38 -63.74
N THR A 187 -13.46 -5.25 -63.11
CA THR A 187 -14.26 -4.19 -63.74
C THR A 187 -13.56 -3.62 -64.98
N VAL A 188 -12.26 -3.33 -64.86
CA VAL A 188 -11.44 -2.86 -65.99
C VAL A 188 -11.35 -3.90 -67.11
N ASP A 189 -11.18 -5.18 -66.77
CA ASP A 189 -11.12 -6.27 -67.74
C ASP A 189 -12.45 -6.42 -68.49
N VAL A 190 -13.58 -6.38 -67.77
CA VAL A 190 -14.92 -6.42 -68.37
C VAL A 190 -15.13 -5.24 -69.32
N GLU A 191 -14.75 -4.03 -68.94
CA GLU A 191 -14.84 -2.86 -69.82
C GLU A 191 -13.97 -3.01 -71.07
N THR A 192 -12.76 -3.55 -70.91
CA THR A 192 -11.81 -3.78 -72.00
C THR A 192 -12.37 -4.80 -73.00
N MET A 193 -12.92 -5.91 -72.51
CA MET A 193 -13.57 -6.92 -73.35
C MET A 193 -14.81 -6.35 -74.05
N ARG A 194 -15.62 -5.54 -73.36
CA ARG A 194 -16.77 -4.83 -73.97
C ARG A 194 -16.35 -3.88 -75.08
N ARG A 195 -15.22 -3.17 -74.94
CA ARG A 195 -14.69 -2.31 -76.01
C ARG A 195 -14.26 -3.14 -77.22
N LYS A 196 -13.52 -4.24 -77.00
CA LYS A 196 -13.06 -5.14 -78.07
C LYS A 196 -14.22 -5.73 -78.88
N VAL A 197 -15.27 -6.21 -78.21
CA VAL A 197 -16.47 -6.77 -78.88
C VAL A 197 -17.20 -5.71 -79.72
N ARG A 198 -17.25 -4.45 -79.28
CA ARG A 198 -17.88 -3.37 -80.07
C ARG A 198 -17.06 -2.90 -81.26
N SER A 199 -15.76 -3.20 -81.29
CA SER A 199 -14.84 -2.80 -82.36
C SER A 199 -14.54 -3.90 -83.38
N SER A 200 -15.05 -5.12 -83.17
CA SER A 200 -15.03 -6.23 -84.14
C SER A 200 -16.37 -6.31 -84.87
#